data_AF-A0A259F2C8-F1
#
_entry.id   AF-A0A259F2C8-F1
#
_cell.length_a   1.000
_cell.length_b   1.000
_cell.length_c   1.000
_cell.angle_alpha   90.00
_cell.angle_beta   90.00
_cell.angle_gamma   90.00
#
_symmetry.space_group_name_H-M   'P 1'
#
loop_
_entity.id
_entity.type
_entity.pdbx_description
1 polymer ?
#
loop_
_entity_poly.entity_id
_entity_poly.type
_entity_poly.pdbx_seq_one_letter_code
_entity_poly.pdbx_strand_id
1 'polypeptide(L)'
;MLKRLLIVAALVLSQPLLAASNAPWGSAQDLDIEYSKQKVVYDTAVDTVAALTSVLDRASYLSVLNGADPFDNKIVIVLHGHEIDYFATKNYPKHKALMERAQSLTVGGIIEFRMCRVAAEGRGFQPKDIHGFVSMVPMGDAEIVRLQHEGYAYMR
;
A
#
# COMPACT_ATOMS: atom_id res chain seq x y z
N MET A 1 46.08 27.79 -61.81
CA MET A 1 46.45 26.90 -60.68
C MET A 1 46.08 27.58 -59.37
N LEU A 2 45.68 26.78 -58.38
CA LEU A 2 45.28 27.12 -57.01
C LEU A 2 43.78 27.45 -56.78
N LYS A 3 43.00 26.37 -56.59
CA LYS A 3 41.63 26.36 -56.05
C LYS A 3 41.62 26.94 -54.64
N ARG A 4 40.89 28.05 -54.41
CA ARG A 4 40.46 28.47 -53.07
C ARG A 4 39.11 27.82 -52.78
N LEU A 5 39.12 26.71 -52.05
CA LEU A 5 37.92 26.08 -51.53
C LEU A 5 37.58 26.77 -50.20
N LEU A 6 36.55 27.63 -50.20
CA LEU A 6 35.96 28.17 -48.97
C LEU A 6 35.13 27.05 -48.32
N ILE A 7 35.66 26.46 -47.25
CA ILE A 7 34.89 25.54 -46.39
C ILE A 7 34.06 26.42 -45.44
N VAL A 8 32.78 26.56 -45.74
CA VAL A 8 31.80 27.12 -44.79
C VAL A 8 31.44 25.99 -43.83
N ALA A 9 32.01 26.01 -42.64
CA ALA A 9 31.62 25.12 -41.55
C ALA A 9 30.23 25.55 -41.04
N ALA A 10 29.18 24.88 -41.52
CA ALA A 10 27.83 25.03 -41.00
C ALA A 10 27.77 24.42 -39.60
N LEU A 11 27.77 25.27 -38.56
CA LEU A 11 27.41 24.87 -37.21
C LEU A 11 25.94 24.44 -37.22
N VAL A 12 25.69 23.14 -37.30
CA VAL A 12 24.36 22.56 -37.07
C VAL A 12 24.08 22.71 -35.57
N LEU A 13 23.39 23.79 -35.20
CA LEU A 13 22.75 23.90 -33.90
C LEU A 13 21.64 22.85 -33.85
N SER A 14 21.94 21.70 -33.24
CA SER A 14 20.94 20.72 -32.84
C SER A 14 20.06 21.34 -31.76
N GLN A 15 19.01 22.04 -32.18
CA GLN A 15 17.91 22.40 -31.29
C GLN A 15 17.26 21.09 -30.86
N PRO A 16 17.26 20.71 -29.57
CA PRO A 16 16.45 19.60 -29.12
C PRO A 16 15.00 19.97 -29.45
N LEU A 17 14.35 19.14 -30.27
CA LEU A 17 12.91 19.23 -30.47
C LEU A 17 12.28 19.08 -29.07
N LEU A 18 11.82 20.19 -28.49
CA LEU A 18 10.93 20.13 -27.35
C LEU A 18 9.66 19.44 -27.84
N ALA A 19 9.46 18.18 -27.44
CA ALA A 19 8.23 17.47 -27.70
C ALA A 19 7.06 18.35 -27.22
N ALA A 20 6.12 18.65 -28.12
CA ALA A 20 4.93 19.40 -27.76
C ALA A 20 4.18 18.60 -26.68
N SER A 21 4.19 19.12 -25.45
CA SER A 21 3.45 18.52 -24.35
C SER A 21 1.96 18.65 -24.65
N ASN A 22 1.23 17.53 -24.63
CA ASN A 22 -0.24 17.51 -24.71
C ASN A 22 -0.90 17.98 -23.39
N ALA A 23 -0.15 18.64 -22.51
CA ALA A 23 -0.64 19.21 -21.26
C ALA A 23 -0.83 20.73 -21.44
N PRO A 24 -2.03 21.20 -21.86
CA PRO A 24 -2.30 22.62 -22.09
C PRO A 24 -2.16 23.48 -20.82
N TRP A 25 -2.09 22.86 -19.64
CA TRP A 25 -1.92 23.51 -18.35
C TRP A 25 -0.59 23.17 -17.66
N GLY A 26 0.40 22.68 -18.42
CA GLY A 26 1.72 22.31 -17.89
C GLY A 26 1.74 20.97 -17.16
N SER A 27 2.91 20.61 -16.61
CA SER A 27 3.10 19.43 -15.77
C SER A 27 2.88 19.76 -14.29
N ALA A 28 2.55 18.74 -13.49
CA ALA A 28 2.47 18.88 -12.05
C ALA A 28 3.83 19.32 -11.45
N GLN A 29 3.76 19.97 -10.29
CA GLN A 29 4.92 20.26 -9.45
C GLN A 29 4.93 19.29 -8.28
N ASP A 30 6.11 18.86 -7.89
CA ASP A 30 6.28 18.08 -6.67
C ASP A 30 6.19 19.00 -5.46
N LEU A 31 5.42 18.56 -4.45
CA LEU A 31 5.42 19.17 -3.13
C LEU A 31 6.38 18.39 -2.24
N ASP A 32 7.31 19.11 -1.62
CA ASP A 32 8.21 18.53 -0.61
C ASP A 32 7.51 18.58 0.75
N ILE A 33 6.93 17.46 1.17
CA ILE A 33 6.13 17.33 2.40
C ILE A 33 6.71 16.22 3.25
N GLU A 34 7.06 16.53 4.51
CA GLU A 34 7.42 15.54 5.52
C GLU A 34 6.16 15.06 6.27
N TYR A 35 5.93 13.75 6.28
CA TYR A 35 4.83 13.13 7.01
C TYR A 35 5.35 12.45 8.28
N SER A 36 4.56 12.50 9.36
CA SER A 36 4.85 11.79 10.60
C SER A 36 3.61 11.60 11.47
N LYS A 37 3.69 10.67 12.43
CA LYS A 37 2.70 10.47 13.51
C LYS A 37 1.32 10.04 13.03
N GLN A 38 1.22 9.43 11.86
CA GLN A 38 -0.05 9.01 11.29
C GLN A 38 -0.50 7.66 11.88
N LYS A 39 -1.69 7.66 12.47
CA LYS A 39 -2.43 6.45 12.83
C LYS A 39 -3.51 6.21 11.78
N VAL A 40 -3.56 5.02 11.21
CA VAL A 40 -4.43 4.71 10.08
C VAL A 40 -5.10 3.35 10.25
N VAL A 41 -6.39 3.29 9.95
CA VAL A 41 -7.15 2.05 9.81
C VAL A 41 -7.54 1.85 8.34
N TYR A 42 -7.15 0.72 7.77
CA TYR A 42 -7.59 0.26 6.45
C TYR A 42 -8.81 -0.66 6.61
N ASP A 43 -9.96 -0.20 6.12
CA ASP A 43 -11.14 -1.01 5.87
C ASP A 43 -10.90 -1.89 4.64
N THR A 44 -10.60 -3.18 4.88
CA THR A 44 -10.25 -4.12 3.81
C THR A 44 -11.34 -5.16 3.64
N ALA A 45 -12.07 -5.05 2.53
CA ALA A 45 -12.98 -6.06 2.04
C ALA A 45 -12.81 -6.16 0.51
N VAL A 46 -11.95 -7.08 0.07
CA VAL A 46 -11.48 -7.18 -1.32
C VAL A 46 -11.57 -8.61 -1.85
N ASP A 47 -11.81 -8.74 -3.15
CA ASP A 47 -12.14 -10.04 -3.76
C ASP A 47 -10.97 -10.69 -4.50
N THR A 48 -9.84 -9.99 -4.63
CA THR A 48 -8.70 -10.46 -5.43
C THR A 48 -7.37 -10.33 -4.69
N VAL A 49 -6.44 -11.22 -5.02
CA VAL A 49 -5.05 -11.15 -4.55
C VAL A 49 -4.40 -9.83 -4.97
N ALA A 50 -4.69 -9.32 -6.17
CA ALA A 50 -4.17 -8.04 -6.65
C ALA A 50 -4.67 -6.87 -5.79
N ALA A 51 -5.95 -6.85 -5.43
CA ALA A 51 -6.53 -5.82 -4.57
C ALA A 51 -5.93 -5.87 -3.15
N LEU A 52 -5.82 -7.06 -2.54
CA LEU A 52 -5.15 -7.20 -1.24
C LEU A 52 -3.68 -6.77 -1.33
N THR A 53 -2.97 -7.15 -2.39
CA THR A 53 -1.57 -6.74 -2.61
C THR A 53 -1.44 -5.22 -2.66
N SER A 54 -2.36 -4.53 -3.35
CA SER A 54 -2.38 -3.06 -3.36
C SER A 54 -2.57 -2.46 -1.96
N VAL A 55 -3.43 -3.04 -1.11
CA VAL A 55 -3.58 -2.59 0.28
C VAL A 55 -2.27 -2.76 1.05
N LEU A 56 -1.61 -3.93 0.91
CA LEU A 56 -0.31 -4.19 1.54
C LEU A 56 0.79 -3.24 1.05
N ASP A 57 0.83 -2.94 -0.25
CA ASP A 57 1.75 -1.98 -0.85
C ASP A 57 1.56 -0.58 -0.26
N ARG A 58 0.31 -0.09 -0.21
CA ARG A 58 -0.01 1.24 0.32
C ARG A 58 0.30 1.34 1.81
N ALA A 59 -0.07 0.33 2.61
CA ALA A 59 0.25 0.29 4.04
C ALA A 59 1.76 0.30 4.29
N SER A 60 2.53 -0.50 3.53
CA SER A 60 3.98 -0.53 3.62
C SER A 60 4.60 0.82 3.25
N TYR A 61 4.15 1.43 2.15
CA TYR A 61 4.70 2.70 1.70
C TYR A 61 4.37 3.85 2.68
N LEU A 62 3.14 3.88 3.19
CA LEU A 62 2.73 4.82 4.22
C LEU A 62 3.57 4.71 5.49
N SER A 63 3.88 3.49 5.94
CA SER A 63 4.78 3.27 7.07
C SER A 63 6.16 3.89 6.83
N VAL A 64 6.72 3.74 5.64
CA VAL A 64 8.04 4.29 5.28
C VAL A 64 8.00 5.82 5.23
N LEU A 65 6.96 6.42 4.63
CA LEU A 65 6.79 7.88 4.56
C LEU A 65 6.68 8.53 5.94
N ASN A 66 6.20 7.80 6.94
CA ASN A 66 6.13 8.29 8.32
C ASN A 66 7.41 7.99 9.14
N GLY A 67 8.52 7.65 8.47
CA GLY A 67 9.79 7.37 9.12
C GLY A 67 9.91 5.98 9.76
N ALA A 68 8.92 5.10 9.53
CA ALA A 68 8.88 3.75 10.11
C ALA A 68 9.08 3.71 11.64
N ASP A 69 8.57 4.72 12.35
CA ASP A 69 8.63 4.80 13.81
C ASP A 69 7.43 4.08 14.46
N PRO A 70 7.63 2.99 15.23
CA PRO A 70 6.55 2.24 15.89
C PRO A 70 5.95 2.93 17.12
N PHE A 71 6.57 3.98 17.65
CA PHE A 71 6.05 4.72 18.81
C PHE A 71 4.99 5.74 18.40
N ASP A 72 5.20 6.35 17.24
CA ASP A 72 4.40 7.48 16.75
C ASP A 72 3.45 7.09 15.61
N ASN A 73 3.71 5.99 14.90
CA ASN A 73 2.89 5.54 13.76
C ASN A 73 2.25 4.19 14.03
N LYS A 74 1.02 4.03 13.53
CA LYS A 74 0.31 2.75 13.63
C LYS A 74 -0.62 2.55 12.45
N ILE A 75 -0.55 1.37 11.84
CA ILE A 75 -1.44 0.99 10.73
C ILE A 75 -2.16 -0.30 11.14
N VAL A 76 -3.49 -0.26 11.15
CA VAL A 76 -4.31 -1.44 11.40
C VAL A 76 -5.05 -1.78 10.12
N ILE A 77 -4.85 -2.99 9.60
CA ILE A 77 -5.57 -3.52 8.45
C ILE A 77 -6.70 -4.40 8.98
N VAL A 78 -7.94 -3.92 8.85
CA VAL A 78 -9.14 -4.64 9.29
C VAL A 78 -9.66 -5.48 8.13
N LEU A 79 -9.63 -6.80 8.31
CA LEU A 79 -10.03 -7.81 7.31
C LEU A 79 -11.45 -8.30 7.59
N HIS A 80 -12.35 -8.18 6.62
CA HIS A 80 -13.76 -8.57 6.81
C HIS A 80 -14.52 -8.92 5.52
N GLY A 81 -13.82 -9.08 4.39
CA GLY A 81 -14.38 -9.50 3.10
C GLY A 81 -13.97 -10.90 2.64
N HIS A 82 -13.86 -11.07 1.32
CA HIS A 82 -13.46 -12.35 0.71
C HIS A 82 -11.99 -12.70 0.96
N GLU A 83 -11.15 -11.71 1.22
CA GLU A 83 -9.73 -11.89 1.48
C GLU A 83 -9.43 -12.75 2.72
N ILE A 84 -10.39 -12.91 3.64
CA ILE A 84 -10.28 -13.82 4.79
C ILE A 84 -9.80 -15.22 4.38
N ASP A 85 -10.29 -15.74 3.25
CA ASP A 85 -9.92 -17.06 2.76
C ASP A 85 -8.40 -17.19 2.53
N TYR A 86 -7.75 -16.11 2.13
CA TYR A 86 -6.31 -16.11 1.86
C TYR A 86 -5.47 -16.29 3.12
N PHE A 87 -6.00 -15.87 4.28
CA PHE A 87 -5.34 -15.95 5.59
C PHE A 87 -5.62 -17.27 6.33
N ALA A 88 -6.48 -18.14 5.77
CA ALA A 88 -6.69 -19.46 6.33
C ALA A 88 -5.46 -20.35 6.15
N THR A 89 -4.98 -20.96 7.22
CA THR A 89 -3.79 -21.81 7.26
C THR A 89 -3.85 -22.96 6.25
N LYS A 90 -5.03 -23.54 6.02
CA LYS A 90 -5.26 -24.58 5.01
C LYS A 90 -4.97 -24.11 3.57
N ASN A 91 -5.08 -22.81 3.32
CA ASN A 91 -4.85 -22.19 2.01
C ASN A 91 -3.43 -21.63 1.86
N TYR A 92 -2.59 -21.75 2.89
CA TYR A 92 -1.21 -21.24 2.88
C TYR A 92 -0.38 -21.73 1.68
N PRO A 93 -0.39 -23.02 1.28
CA PRO A 93 0.38 -23.46 0.11
C PRO A 93 0.01 -22.70 -1.18
N LYS A 94 -1.26 -22.30 -1.34
CA LYS A 94 -1.75 -21.55 -2.50
C LYS A 94 -1.39 -20.07 -2.44
N HIS A 95 -1.39 -19.48 -1.23
CA HIS A 95 -1.18 -18.05 -1.01
C HIS A 95 0.15 -17.73 -0.31
N LYS A 96 1.14 -18.63 -0.41
CA LYS A 96 2.39 -18.57 0.35
C LYS A 96 3.07 -17.20 0.26
N ALA A 97 3.35 -16.72 -0.95
CA ALA A 97 4.03 -15.44 -1.15
C ALA A 97 3.24 -14.24 -0.57
N LEU A 98 1.91 -14.27 -0.69
CA LEU A 98 1.04 -13.23 -0.15
C LEU A 98 1.05 -13.24 1.39
N MET A 99 1.01 -14.42 2.00
CA MET A 99 1.03 -14.58 3.46
C MET A 99 2.40 -14.30 4.07
N GLU A 100 3.49 -14.72 3.42
CA GLU A 100 4.85 -14.36 3.83
C GLU A 100 5.04 -12.84 3.78
N ARG A 101 4.49 -12.17 2.76
CA ARG A 101 4.49 -10.70 2.68
C ARG A 101 3.64 -10.05 3.76
N ALA A 102 2.41 -10.53 3.98
CA ALA A 102 1.56 -9.97 5.03
C ALA A 102 2.21 -10.13 6.41
N GLN A 103 2.76 -11.31 6.69
CA GLN A 103 3.46 -11.57 7.95
C GLN A 103 4.71 -10.69 8.10
N SER A 104 5.51 -10.51 7.05
CA SER A 104 6.72 -9.69 7.14
C SER A 104 6.42 -8.22 7.46
N LEU A 105 5.29 -7.68 7.00
CA LEU A 105 4.85 -6.32 7.34
C LEU A 105 4.54 -6.12 8.82
N THR A 106 4.23 -7.20 9.55
CA THR A 106 4.03 -7.11 11.01
C THR A 106 5.33 -6.98 11.79
N VAL A 107 6.47 -7.31 11.17
CA VAL A 107 7.79 -7.21 11.80
C VAL A 107 8.08 -5.73 12.07
N GLY A 108 8.42 -5.41 13.32
CA GLY A 108 8.59 -4.03 13.78
C GLY A 108 7.35 -3.43 14.44
N GLY A 109 6.19 -4.11 14.36
CA GLY A 109 5.01 -3.78 15.15
C GLY A 109 4.23 -2.55 14.68
N ILE A 110 4.55 -1.96 13.52
CA ILE A 110 3.86 -0.79 12.98
C ILE A 110 2.53 -1.19 12.33
N ILE A 111 2.54 -2.29 11.58
CA ILE A 111 1.37 -2.81 10.86
C ILE A 111 0.80 -4.01 11.63
N GLU A 112 -0.49 -3.96 11.91
CA GLU A 112 -1.24 -5.05 12.54
C GLU A 112 -2.41 -5.49 11.66
N PHE A 113 -2.72 -6.79 11.67
CA PHE A 113 -3.92 -7.34 11.04
C PHE A 113 -4.96 -7.68 12.09
N ARG A 114 -6.18 -7.16 11.91
CA ARG A 114 -7.33 -7.47 12.76
C ARG A 114 -8.45 -8.04 11.90
N MET A 115 -8.82 -9.29 12.13
CA MET A 115 -9.85 -9.98 11.35
C MET A 115 -11.19 -9.98 12.09
N CYS A 116 -12.26 -9.63 11.37
CA CYS A 116 -13.63 -9.73 11.85
C CYS A 116 -14.02 -11.19 12.07
N ARG A 117 -14.29 -11.57 13.33
CA ARG A 117 -14.70 -12.93 13.70
C ARG A 117 -16.04 -13.32 13.11
N VAL A 118 -17.04 -12.43 13.15
CA VAL A 118 -18.36 -12.68 12.55
C VAL A 118 -18.25 -12.97 11.06
N ALA A 119 -17.41 -12.22 10.33
CA ALA A 119 -17.18 -12.47 8.91
C ALA A 119 -16.44 -13.79 8.67
N ALA A 120 -15.42 -14.10 9.47
CA ALA A 120 -14.68 -15.36 9.38
C ALA A 120 -15.58 -16.57 9.66
N GLU A 121 -16.42 -16.50 10.69
CA GLU A 121 -17.41 -17.52 11.05
C GLU A 121 -18.44 -17.73 9.94
N GLY A 122 -18.93 -16.64 9.33
CA GLY A 122 -19.81 -16.70 8.15
C GLY A 122 -19.19 -17.41 6.94
N ARG A 123 -17.85 -17.53 6.91
CA ARG A 123 -17.07 -18.26 5.89
C ARG A 123 -16.61 -19.64 6.37
N GLY A 124 -17.02 -20.07 7.56
CA GLY A 124 -16.68 -21.38 8.12
C GLY A 124 -15.28 -21.46 8.73
N PHE A 125 -14.69 -20.33 9.12
CA PHE A 125 -13.41 -20.29 9.83
C PHE A 125 -13.57 -19.98 11.31
N GLN A 126 -12.66 -20.53 12.10
CA GLN A 126 -12.50 -20.27 13.53
C GLN A 126 -11.11 -19.69 13.79
N PRO A 127 -10.83 -19.14 14.99
CA PRO A 127 -9.51 -18.60 15.32
C PRO A 127 -8.36 -19.57 15.04
N LYS A 128 -8.55 -20.87 15.32
CA LYS A 128 -7.55 -21.92 15.08
C LYS A 128 -7.19 -22.13 13.60
N ASP A 129 -8.03 -21.66 12.68
CA ASP A 129 -7.86 -21.89 11.24
C ASP A 129 -7.08 -20.74 10.57
N ILE A 130 -6.83 -19.63 11.27
CA ILE A 130 -6.18 -18.43 10.72
C ILE A 130 -4.75 -18.31 11.23
N HIS A 131 -3.85 -17.74 10.42
CA HIS A 131 -2.46 -17.51 10.81
C HIS A 131 -2.34 -16.63 12.06
N GLY A 132 -1.46 -17.02 12.99
CA GLY A 132 -1.34 -16.39 14.32
C GLY A 132 -0.79 -14.96 14.35
N PHE A 133 -0.30 -14.42 13.22
CA PHE A 133 0.04 -12.99 13.13
C PHE A 133 -1.19 -12.09 12.95
N VAL A 134 -2.38 -12.69 12.76
CA VAL A 134 -3.66 -12.00 12.67
C VAL A 134 -4.40 -12.12 13.99
N SER A 135 -4.80 -10.99 14.57
CA SER A 135 -5.68 -10.96 15.74
C SER A 135 -7.14 -10.98 15.31
N MET A 136 -8.02 -11.67 16.04
CA MET A 136 -9.47 -11.65 15.74
C MET A 136 -10.25 -10.70 16.66
N VAL A 137 -10.96 -9.75 16.06
CA VAL A 137 -11.89 -8.84 16.75
C VAL A 137 -13.33 -9.32 16.59
N PRO A 138 -14.26 -8.96 17.50
CA PRO A 138 -15.65 -9.39 17.37
C PRO A 138 -16.30 -9.00 16.04
N MET A 139 -16.12 -7.76 15.60
CA MET A 139 -16.72 -7.24 14.37
C MET A 139 -15.81 -6.19 13.76
N GLY A 140 -15.62 -6.24 12.43
CA GLY A 140 -14.76 -5.30 11.69
C GLY A 140 -15.25 -3.86 11.80
N ASP A 141 -16.52 -3.61 11.52
CA ASP A 141 -17.11 -2.27 11.58
C ASP A 141 -16.99 -1.62 12.97
N ALA A 142 -17.31 -2.37 14.02
CA ALA A 142 -17.19 -1.89 15.41
C ALA A 142 -15.74 -1.57 15.77
N GLU A 143 -14.79 -2.36 15.26
CA GLU A 143 -13.37 -2.11 15.47
C GLU A 143 -12.88 -0.87 14.72
N ILE A 144 -13.34 -0.65 13.49
CA ILE A 144 -13.05 0.57 12.73
C ILE A 144 -13.59 1.81 13.44
N VAL A 145 -14.81 1.74 13.97
CA VAL A 145 -15.41 2.83 14.78
C VAL A 145 -14.56 3.10 16.03
N ARG A 146 -14.16 2.06 16.77
CA ARG A 146 -13.30 2.20 17.96
C ARG A 146 -11.96 2.86 17.61
N LEU A 147 -11.31 2.41 16.53
CA LEU A 147 -10.03 2.96 16.07
C LEU A 147 -10.16 4.43 15.65
N GLN A 148 -11.22 4.81 14.96
CA GLN A 148 -11.46 6.21 14.62
C GLN A 148 -11.63 7.08 15.87
N HIS A 149 -12.32 6.59 16.91
CA HIS A 149 -12.39 7.29 18.21
C HIS A 149 -11.04 7.39 18.92
N GLU A 150 -10.09 6.49 18.63
CA GLU A 150 -8.70 6.54 19.12
C GLU A 150 -7.79 7.41 18.25
N GLY A 151 -8.35 8.14 17.27
CA GLY A 151 -7.64 9.08 16.41
C GLY A 151 -7.01 8.46 15.17
N TYR A 152 -7.42 7.24 14.78
CA TYR A 152 -6.99 6.66 13.52
C TYR A 152 -7.75 7.28 12.35
N ALA A 153 -7.02 7.71 11.32
CA ALA A 153 -7.62 8.10 10.05
C ALA A 153 -8.15 6.87 9.30
N TYR A 154 -9.33 7.00 8.69
CA TYR A 154 -9.97 5.93 7.92
C TYR A 154 -9.48 5.91 6.47
N MET A 155 -9.18 4.72 5.95
CA MET A 155 -8.79 4.45 4.56
C MET A 155 -9.46 3.18 4.03
N ARG A 156 -9.61 3.07 2.71
CA ARG A 156 -10.17 1.91 2.00
C ARG A 156 -9.33 1.61 0.75
#